data_AF-A0AAD8HBA7-F1
#
_entry.id   AF-A0AAD8HBA7-F1
#
_cell.length_a   1.000
_cell.length_b   1.000
_cell.length_c   1.000
_cell.angle_alpha   90.00
_cell.angle_beta   90.00
_cell.angle_gamma   90.00
#
_symmetry.space_group_name_H-M   'P 1'
#
loop_
_entity.id
_entity.type
_entity.pdbx_description
1 polymer ?
#
loop_
_entity_poly.entity_id
_entity_poly.type
_entity_poly.pdbx_seq_one_letter_code
_entity_poly.pdbx_strand_id
1 'polypeptide(L)'
;MRTTSRSESKNNFFSQFHRQSDSLCEFYLRFGSAMDRQRYEYDRLNQEDLSAIPSTVSKLFIEADAAQLYTRPIFYKIQQDILASCYDMRIQDIGPLVDGVKCYIMKDVLKKDKLFEVKVSQNHADCSCKKFVMCGILCRHAFCALNHFEVVKIPRLLVLNRWSRTAENRPSSSKFVGVSDDFRKMETVSLMVSNIWFSFQKSMNKAGVDVEKLSYVDKVVKQLNYDLGDGSGLTKKAHMERFVRQRDKAIKEGNKRARKCKFCQSSVHNARTCPQKNNSSAVDAEKNKSSTEKNKSSTVDVTGEAEVDSGHED
;
A
#
# COMPACT_ATOMS: atom_id res chain seq x y z
N MET A 1 25.23 -1.81 5.20
CA MET A 1 24.32 -0.69 4.87
C MET A 1 23.24 -1.24 3.94
N ARG A 2 21.94 -1.14 4.26
CA ARG A 2 20.87 -1.57 3.35
C ARG A 2 20.66 -0.48 2.31
N THR A 3 21.03 -0.75 1.07
CA THR A 3 20.70 0.11 -0.07
C THR A 3 19.22 -0.05 -0.40
N THR A 4 18.59 1.02 -0.90
CA THR A 4 17.21 0.95 -1.39
C THR A 4 17.20 0.41 -2.82
N SER A 5 16.14 -0.26 -3.25
CA SER A 5 15.98 -0.71 -4.64
C SER A 5 16.18 0.43 -5.67
N ARG A 6 15.84 1.68 -5.31
CA ARG A 6 16.08 2.87 -6.15
C ARG A 6 17.55 3.24 -6.27
N SER A 7 18.33 3.10 -5.20
CA SER A 7 19.78 3.29 -5.26
C SER A 7 20.46 2.13 -5.98
N GLU A 8 19.94 0.91 -5.87
CA GLU A 8 20.48 -0.26 -6.58
C GLU A 8 20.27 -0.16 -8.09
N SER A 9 19.10 0.29 -8.56
CA SER A 9 18.87 0.46 -10.00
C SER A 9 19.75 1.57 -10.60
N LYS A 10 19.92 2.69 -9.88
CA LYS A 10 20.80 3.78 -10.31
C LYS A 10 22.26 3.34 -10.27
N ASN A 11 22.70 2.70 -9.19
CA ASN A 11 24.07 2.20 -9.08
C ASN A 11 24.37 1.15 -10.15
N ASN A 12 23.41 0.28 -10.48
CA ASN A 12 23.56 -0.69 -11.56
C ASN A 12 23.76 0.01 -12.91
N PHE A 13 22.95 1.03 -13.25
CA PHE A 13 23.16 1.82 -14.47
C PHE A 13 24.56 2.43 -14.51
N PHE A 14 24.99 3.15 -13.47
CA PHE A 14 26.31 3.80 -13.46
C PHE A 14 27.49 2.83 -13.34
N SER A 15 27.29 1.63 -12.79
CA SER A 15 28.33 0.59 -12.70
C SER A 15 28.80 0.10 -14.08
N GLN A 16 27.97 0.25 -15.10
CA GLN A 16 28.32 -0.11 -16.48
C GLN A 16 29.28 0.88 -17.14
N PHE A 17 29.43 2.07 -16.56
CA PHE A 17 30.20 3.16 -17.16
C PHE A 17 31.58 3.35 -16.56
N HIS A 18 31.84 2.84 -15.34
CA HIS A 18 33.13 3.00 -14.67
C HIS A 18 33.77 1.66 -14.30
N ARG A 19 35.09 1.65 -14.25
CA ARG A 19 35.92 0.53 -13.78
C ARG A 19 36.57 0.94 -12.47
N GLN A 20 36.86 -0.05 -11.62
CA GLN A 20 37.51 0.19 -10.33
C GLN A 20 38.92 0.78 -10.47
N SER A 21 39.53 0.66 -11.66
CA SER A 21 40.84 1.20 -12.02
C SER A 21 40.80 2.57 -12.71
N ASP A 22 39.63 3.19 -12.90
CA ASP A 22 39.55 4.49 -13.57
C ASP A 22 40.22 5.58 -12.71
N SER A 23 41.03 6.42 -13.34
CA SER A 23 41.46 7.68 -12.74
C SER A 23 40.27 8.64 -12.56
N LEU A 24 40.42 9.66 -11.72
CA LEU A 24 39.36 10.65 -11.50
C LEU A 24 38.92 11.34 -12.81
N CYS A 25 39.88 11.62 -13.71
CA CYS A 25 39.60 12.22 -15.02
C CYS A 25 38.81 11.27 -15.92
N GLU A 26 39.20 9.99 -15.98
CA GLU A 26 38.48 8.97 -16.77
C GLU A 26 37.08 8.73 -16.22
N PHE A 27 36.94 8.66 -14.89
CA PHE A 27 35.64 8.56 -14.22
C PHE A 27 34.74 9.74 -14.60
N TYR A 28 35.25 10.97 -14.56
CA TYR A 28 34.47 12.16 -14.92
C TYR A 28 33.97 12.13 -16.37
N LEU A 29 34.84 11.77 -17.31
CA LEU A 29 34.48 11.64 -18.73
C LEU A 29 33.41 10.56 -18.94
N ARG A 30 33.59 9.38 -18.32
CA ARG A 30 32.66 8.25 -18.38
C ARG A 30 31.31 8.58 -17.74
N PHE A 31 31.32 9.33 -16.63
CA PHE A 31 30.12 9.84 -15.99
C PHE A 31 29.36 10.81 -16.90
N GLY A 32 30.08 11.70 -17.60
CA GLY A 32 29.51 12.56 -18.64
C GLY A 32 28.80 11.74 -19.72
N SER A 33 29.45 10.71 -20.26
CA SER A 33 28.84 9.81 -21.25
C SER A 33 27.62 9.05 -20.71
N ALA A 34 27.63 8.65 -19.44
CA ALA A 34 26.49 8.00 -18.80
C ALA A 34 25.27 8.96 -18.71
N MET A 35 25.53 10.21 -18.35
CA MET A 35 24.52 11.27 -18.29
C MET A 35 23.95 11.58 -19.68
N ASP A 36 24.80 11.68 -20.70
CA ASP A 36 24.35 11.95 -22.07
C ASP A 36 23.54 10.78 -22.63
N ARG A 37 23.92 9.53 -22.33
CA ARG A 37 23.10 8.37 -22.68
C ARG A 37 21.74 8.42 -22.00
N GLN A 38 21.69 8.80 -20.72
CA GLN A 38 20.43 8.90 -19.99
C GLN A 38 19.51 9.97 -20.59
N ARG A 39 20.06 11.13 -21.00
CA ARG A 39 19.32 12.19 -21.69
C ARG A 39 18.83 11.73 -23.06
N TYR A 40 19.70 11.10 -23.85
CA TYR A 40 19.34 10.57 -25.16
C TYR A 40 18.20 9.56 -25.08
N GLU A 41 18.26 8.60 -24.15
CA GLU A 41 17.18 7.63 -23.95
C GLU A 41 15.88 8.30 -23.48
N TYR A 42 15.98 9.33 -22.63
CA TYR A 42 14.83 10.12 -22.21
C TYR A 42 14.16 10.81 -23.41
N ASP A 43 14.94 11.51 -24.22
CA ASP A 43 14.46 12.24 -25.40
C ASP A 43 13.86 11.27 -26.44
N ARG A 44 14.51 10.13 -26.67
CA ARG A 44 14.01 9.08 -27.57
C ARG A 44 12.66 8.54 -27.10
N LEU A 45 12.54 8.18 -25.82
CA LEU A 45 11.28 7.68 -25.24
C LEU A 45 10.17 8.73 -25.28
N ASN A 46 10.51 10.00 -25.04
CA ASN A 46 9.55 11.10 -25.13
C ASN A 46 9.07 11.30 -26.57
N GLN A 47 9.99 11.25 -27.54
CA GLN A 47 9.66 11.31 -28.97
C GLN A 47 8.76 10.14 -29.39
N GLU A 48 9.06 8.93 -28.94
CA GLU A 48 8.22 7.75 -29.18
C GLU A 48 6.81 7.92 -28.59
N ASP A 49 6.71 8.46 -27.37
CA ASP A 49 5.44 8.78 -26.71
C ASP A 49 4.66 9.88 -27.44
N LEU A 50 5.32 10.86 -28.06
CA LEU A 50 4.68 11.93 -28.82
C LEU A 50 4.27 11.47 -30.23
N SER A 51 5.03 10.55 -30.84
CA SER A 51 4.88 10.15 -32.24
C SER A 51 3.56 9.46 -32.57
N ALA A 52 3.02 8.65 -31.64
CA ALA A 52 1.79 7.89 -31.89
C ALA A 52 1.10 7.43 -30.60
N ILE A 53 -0.23 7.36 -30.65
CA ILE A 53 -1.05 6.72 -29.61
C ILE A 53 -0.73 5.21 -29.61
N PRO A 54 -0.49 4.59 -28.44
CA PRO A 54 -0.28 3.15 -28.34
C PRO A 54 -1.48 2.35 -28.88
N SER A 55 -1.21 1.20 -29.49
CA SER A 55 -2.27 0.32 -30.01
C SER A 55 -3.07 -0.35 -28.90
N THR A 56 -4.39 -0.31 -29.03
CA THR A 56 -5.33 -1.05 -28.18
C THR A 56 -5.52 -2.47 -28.69
N VAL A 57 -5.83 -3.41 -27.79
CA VAL A 57 -6.06 -4.83 -28.13
C VAL A 57 -7.49 -5.29 -27.86
N SER A 58 -8.30 -4.49 -27.15
CA SER A 58 -9.73 -4.73 -26.99
C SER A 58 -10.55 -3.60 -27.64
N LYS A 59 -11.88 -3.78 -27.64
CA LYS A 59 -12.85 -2.78 -28.11
C LYS A 59 -13.42 -1.92 -26.96
N LEU A 60 -12.83 -1.99 -25.77
CA LEU A 60 -13.32 -1.24 -24.61
C LEU A 60 -12.99 0.25 -24.74
N PHE A 61 -14.00 1.11 -24.62
CA PHE A 61 -13.82 2.57 -24.66
C PHE A 61 -12.83 3.08 -23.60
N ILE A 62 -12.82 2.45 -22.42
CA ILE A 62 -11.91 2.83 -21.33
C ILE A 62 -10.45 2.55 -21.66
N GLU A 63 -10.16 1.55 -22.50
CA GLU A 63 -8.81 1.26 -22.99
C GLU A 63 -8.36 2.31 -24.01
N ALA A 64 -9.25 2.67 -24.96
CA ALA A 64 -8.99 3.71 -25.94
C ALA A 64 -8.76 5.09 -25.27
N ASP A 65 -9.49 5.37 -24.19
CA ASP A 65 -9.26 6.55 -23.34
C ASP A 65 -7.91 6.46 -22.59
N ALA A 66 -7.56 5.29 -22.05
CA ALA A 66 -6.27 5.08 -21.39
C ALA A 66 -5.07 5.32 -22.33
N ALA A 67 -5.16 4.89 -23.59
CA ALA A 67 -4.10 5.07 -24.60
C ALA A 67 -3.80 6.55 -24.88
N GLN A 68 -4.80 7.42 -24.72
CA GLN A 68 -4.66 8.85 -24.91
C GLN A 68 -4.07 9.54 -23.67
N LEU A 69 -4.33 9.02 -22.46
CA LEU A 69 -3.98 9.68 -21.21
C LEU A 69 -2.59 9.36 -20.69
N TYR A 70 -2.17 8.10 -20.80
CA TYR A 70 -0.98 7.57 -20.12
C TYR A 70 0.24 7.49 -21.04
N THR A 71 1.44 7.70 -20.48
CA THR A 71 2.70 7.43 -21.20
C THR A 71 2.73 5.98 -21.68
N ARG A 72 3.37 5.70 -22.82
CA ARG A 72 3.28 4.37 -23.45
C ARG A 72 3.67 3.23 -22.50
N PRO A 73 4.74 3.32 -21.67
CA PRO A 73 5.08 2.26 -20.73
C PRO A 73 4.03 2.04 -19.63
N ILE A 74 3.30 3.10 -19.25
CA ILE A 74 2.24 3.00 -18.25
C ILE A 74 0.94 2.50 -18.88
N PHE A 75 0.64 2.92 -20.10
CA PHE A 75 -0.50 2.41 -20.86
C PHE A 75 -0.46 0.89 -20.95
N TYR A 76 0.67 0.27 -21.32
CA TYR A 76 0.73 -1.19 -21.44
C TYR A 76 0.50 -1.92 -20.11
N LYS A 77 0.91 -1.33 -18.97
CA LYS A 77 0.58 -1.89 -17.64
C LYS A 77 -0.91 -1.79 -17.34
N ILE A 78 -1.52 -0.65 -17.70
CA ILE A 78 -2.95 -0.41 -17.51
C ILE A 78 -3.77 -1.31 -18.44
N GLN A 79 -3.35 -1.51 -19.69
CA GLN A 79 -3.98 -2.42 -20.64
C GLN A 79 -4.03 -3.83 -20.06
N GLN A 80 -2.96 -4.33 -19.45
CA GLN A 80 -2.97 -5.62 -18.75
C GLN A 80 -3.99 -5.65 -17.59
N ASP A 81 -4.07 -4.60 -16.78
CA ASP A 81 -5.07 -4.52 -15.70
C ASP A 81 -6.51 -4.46 -16.25
N ILE A 82 -6.74 -3.76 -17.36
CA ILE A 82 -8.05 -3.67 -18.03
C ILE A 82 -8.46 -5.05 -18.56
N LEU A 83 -7.57 -5.75 -19.26
CA LEU A 83 -7.87 -7.09 -19.77
C LEU A 83 -8.10 -8.09 -18.64
N ALA A 84 -7.23 -8.09 -17.62
CA ALA A 84 -7.42 -8.92 -16.44
C ALA A 84 -8.73 -8.61 -15.69
N SER A 85 -9.23 -7.37 -15.78
CA SER A 85 -10.53 -7.00 -15.22
C SER A 85 -11.71 -7.71 -15.90
N CYS A 86 -11.54 -8.10 -17.17
CA CYS A 86 -12.55 -8.82 -17.95
C CYS A 86 -12.47 -10.34 -17.73
N TYR A 87 -11.26 -10.90 -17.66
CA TYR A 87 -11.07 -12.35 -17.68
C TYR A 87 -10.92 -12.96 -16.28
N ASP A 88 -10.25 -12.26 -15.36
CA ASP A 88 -9.79 -12.82 -14.08
C ASP A 88 -10.66 -12.42 -12.88
N MET A 89 -11.71 -11.62 -13.09
CA MET A 89 -12.57 -11.13 -12.01
C MET A 89 -13.90 -11.89 -11.96
N ARG A 90 -14.42 -12.10 -10.74
CA ARG A 90 -15.77 -12.63 -10.51
C ARG A 90 -16.49 -11.75 -9.49
N ILE A 91 -17.56 -11.08 -9.91
CA ILE A 91 -18.42 -10.32 -9.00
C ILE A 91 -19.22 -11.33 -8.18
N GLN A 92 -19.14 -11.21 -6.86
CA GLN A 92 -19.84 -12.08 -5.90
C GLN A 92 -21.12 -11.42 -5.41
N ASP A 93 -21.08 -10.11 -5.21
CA ASP A 93 -22.20 -9.33 -4.72
C ASP A 93 -22.15 -7.89 -5.24
N ILE A 94 -23.33 -7.29 -5.40
CA ILE A 94 -23.52 -5.91 -5.85
C ILE A 94 -24.48 -5.23 -4.89
N GLY A 95 -23.97 -4.26 -4.14
CA GLY A 95 -24.76 -3.45 -3.23
C GLY A 95 -25.69 -2.45 -3.95
N PRO A 96 -26.65 -1.86 -3.22
CA PRO A 96 -27.54 -0.84 -3.77
C PRO A 96 -26.76 0.41 -4.21
N LEU A 97 -27.37 1.19 -5.10
CA LEU A 97 -26.89 2.52 -5.43
C LEU A 97 -27.30 3.48 -4.31
N VAL A 98 -26.33 4.03 -3.58
CA VAL A 98 -26.56 5.00 -2.50
C VAL A 98 -25.72 6.23 -2.79
N ASP A 99 -26.35 7.40 -2.88
CA ASP A 99 -25.70 8.69 -3.19
C ASP A 99 -24.81 8.65 -4.45
N GLY A 100 -25.26 7.94 -5.49
CA GLY A 100 -24.52 7.79 -6.74
C GLY A 100 -23.29 6.88 -6.66
N VAL A 101 -23.09 6.19 -5.52
CA VAL A 101 -22.03 5.23 -5.29
C VAL A 101 -22.60 3.83 -5.25
N LYS A 102 -21.97 2.90 -5.96
CA LYS A 102 -22.29 1.47 -5.94
C LYS A 102 -21.12 0.68 -5.38
N CYS A 103 -21.43 -0.32 -4.57
CA CYS A 103 -20.44 -1.18 -3.93
C CYS A 103 -20.43 -2.56 -4.60
N TYR A 104 -19.25 -3.08 -4.89
CA TYR A 104 -19.03 -4.38 -5.49
C TYR A 104 -18.14 -5.22 -4.58
N ILE A 105 -18.51 -6.48 -4.36
CA ILE A 105 -17.66 -7.49 -3.73
C ILE A 105 -17.19 -8.44 -4.81
N MET A 106 -15.87 -8.58 -4.96
CA MET A 106 -15.29 -9.31 -6.08
C MET A 106 -14.21 -10.28 -5.63
N LYS A 107 -14.12 -11.41 -6.33
CA LYS A 107 -13.04 -12.39 -6.20
C LYS A 107 -12.09 -12.25 -7.37
N ASP A 108 -10.79 -12.14 -7.07
CA ASP A 108 -9.71 -12.14 -8.06
C ASP A 108 -9.19 -13.57 -8.19
N VAL A 109 -9.31 -14.17 -9.38
CA VAL A 109 -8.91 -15.57 -9.62
C VAL A 109 -7.43 -15.79 -9.34
N LEU A 110 -6.59 -14.76 -9.48
CA LEU A 110 -5.15 -14.83 -9.21
C LEU A 110 -4.80 -14.63 -7.73
N LYS A 111 -5.77 -14.26 -6.88
CA LYS A 111 -5.60 -14.07 -5.43
C LYS A 111 -6.51 -15.03 -4.67
N LYS A 112 -5.96 -16.18 -4.31
CA LYS A 112 -6.66 -17.23 -3.55
C LYS A 112 -7.30 -16.66 -2.27
N ASP A 113 -8.57 -17.01 -2.08
CA ASP A 113 -9.38 -16.79 -0.88
C ASP A 113 -9.46 -15.36 -0.35
N LYS A 114 -9.35 -14.36 -1.24
CA LYS A 114 -9.51 -12.96 -0.90
C LYS A 114 -10.66 -12.31 -1.68
N LEU A 115 -11.53 -11.65 -0.93
CA LEU A 115 -12.55 -10.76 -1.48
C LEU A 115 -12.05 -9.31 -1.46
N PHE A 116 -12.44 -8.56 -2.48
CA PHE A 116 -12.13 -7.15 -2.63
C PHE A 116 -13.43 -6.36 -2.70
N GLU A 117 -13.57 -5.41 -1.78
CA GLU A 117 -14.60 -4.37 -1.86
C GLU A 117 -14.12 -3.26 -2.80
N VAL A 118 -14.99 -2.84 -3.71
CA VAL A 118 -14.79 -1.72 -4.64
C VAL A 118 -16.01 -0.79 -4.60
N LYS A 119 -15.78 0.48 -4.30
CA LYS A 119 -16.80 1.53 -4.32
C LYS A 119 -16.58 2.39 -5.55
N VAL A 120 -17.61 2.52 -6.39
CA VAL A 120 -17.50 3.21 -7.68
C VAL A 120 -18.66 4.19 -7.86
N SER A 121 -18.36 5.29 -8.55
CA SER A 121 -19.31 6.28 -9.05
C SER A 121 -18.88 6.69 -10.46
N GLN A 122 -19.64 7.58 -11.10
CA GLN A 122 -19.27 8.11 -12.43
C GLN A 122 -17.88 8.76 -12.45
N ASN A 123 -17.45 9.34 -11.33
CA ASN A 123 -16.24 10.16 -11.25
C ASN A 123 -15.15 9.61 -10.31
N HIS A 124 -15.36 8.44 -9.70
CA HIS A 124 -14.42 7.90 -8.71
C HIS A 124 -14.49 6.38 -8.58
N ALA A 125 -13.38 5.78 -8.17
CA ALA A 125 -13.31 4.38 -7.78
C ALA A 125 -12.31 4.21 -6.62
N ASP A 126 -12.75 3.62 -5.51
CA ASP A 126 -11.89 3.19 -4.40
C ASP A 126 -11.95 1.68 -4.26
N CYS A 127 -10.77 1.05 -4.17
CA CYS A 127 -10.64 -0.38 -3.98
C CYS A 127 -9.88 -0.69 -2.69
N SER A 128 -10.40 -1.67 -1.94
CA SER A 128 -9.78 -2.25 -0.75
C SER A 128 -8.36 -2.81 -0.96
N CYS A 129 -7.94 -3.09 -2.20
CA CYS A 129 -6.55 -3.48 -2.50
C CYS A 129 -5.55 -2.33 -2.40
N LYS A 130 -6.02 -1.07 -2.39
CA LYS A 130 -5.25 0.17 -2.22
C LYS A 130 -4.11 0.36 -3.23
N LYS A 131 -4.14 -0.31 -4.39
CA LYS A 131 -3.14 -0.13 -5.48
C LYS A 131 -3.03 1.32 -5.92
N PHE A 132 -4.16 2.02 -6.05
CA PHE A 132 -4.16 3.45 -6.41
C PHE A 132 -3.47 4.31 -5.33
N VAL A 133 -3.71 4.04 -4.05
CA VAL A 133 -3.05 4.78 -2.95
C VAL A 133 -1.54 4.50 -2.93
N MET A 134 -1.13 3.25 -3.17
CA MET A 134 0.29 2.86 -3.12
C MET A 134 1.07 3.28 -4.36
N CYS A 135 0.47 3.20 -5.54
CA CYS A 135 1.17 3.33 -6.83
C CYS A 135 0.63 4.47 -7.71
N GLY A 136 -0.52 5.04 -7.38
CA GLY A 136 -1.18 6.05 -8.21
C GLY A 136 -1.77 5.51 -9.51
N ILE A 137 -1.99 4.19 -9.62
CA ILE A 137 -2.53 3.50 -10.80
C ILE A 137 -3.70 2.62 -10.36
N LEU A 138 -4.80 2.67 -11.10
CA LEU A 138 -5.98 1.84 -10.84
C LEU A 138 -5.64 0.35 -10.96
N CYS A 139 -6.28 -0.47 -10.14
CA CYS A 139 -6.17 -1.92 -10.25
C CYS A 139 -7.23 -2.49 -11.19
N ARG A 140 -6.99 -3.71 -11.68
CA ARG A 140 -8.01 -4.52 -12.34
C ARG A 140 -9.33 -4.63 -11.58
N HIS A 141 -9.32 -4.58 -10.24
CA HIS A 141 -10.56 -4.60 -9.47
C HIS A 141 -11.42 -3.36 -9.74
N ALA A 142 -10.78 -2.19 -9.73
CA ALA A 142 -11.44 -0.92 -10.02
C ALA A 142 -11.90 -0.85 -11.48
N PHE A 143 -11.10 -1.33 -12.44
CA PHE A 143 -11.50 -1.39 -13.84
C PHE A 143 -12.72 -2.30 -14.07
N CYS A 144 -12.80 -3.43 -13.38
CA CYS A 144 -13.95 -4.33 -13.46
C CYS A 144 -15.23 -3.63 -12.98
N ALA A 145 -15.16 -2.98 -11.81
CA ALA A 145 -16.29 -2.23 -11.26
C ALA A 145 -16.67 -1.03 -12.14
N LEU A 146 -15.71 -0.28 -12.68
CA LEU A 146 -15.95 0.84 -13.60
C LEU A 146 -16.64 0.36 -14.88
N ASN A 147 -16.20 -0.76 -15.45
CA ASN A 147 -16.80 -1.34 -16.65
C ASN A 147 -18.24 -1.80 -16.37
N HIS A 148 -18.49 -2.45 -15.24
CA HIS A 148 -19.86 -2.84 -14.84
C HIS A 148 -20.74 -1.63 -14.47
N PHE A 149 -20.15 -0.53 -14.02
CA PHE A 149 -20.83 0.74 -13.78
C PHE A 149 -20.97 1.59 -15.05
N GLU A 150 -20.65 1.02 -16.22
CA GLU A 150 -20.79 1.64 -17.55
C GLU A 150 -19.95 2.91 -17.74
N VAL A 151 -18.84 3.02 -17.01
CA VAL A 151 -17.89 4.13 -17.16
C VAL A 151 -17.01 3.88 -18.38
N VAL A 152 -17.23 4.68 -19.42
CA VAL A 152 -16.52 4.56 -20.71
C VAL A 152 -15.21 5.34 -20.77
N LYS A 153 -14.97 6.27 -19.83
CA LYS A 153 -13.76 7.08 -19.73
C LYS A 153 -13.20 7.04 -18.32
N ILE A 154 -11.89 6.91 -18.19
CA ILE A 154 -11.24 6.87 -16.87
C ILE A 154 -11.52 8.19 -16.13
N PRO A 155 -12.08 8.15 -14.90
CA PRO A 155 -12.28 9.37 -14.14
C PRO A 155 -10.99 10.16 -14.00
N ARG A 156 -10.98 11.42 -14.44
CA ARG A 156 -9.76 12.22 -14.55
C ARG A 156 -9.06 12.44 -13.20
N LEU A 157 -9.83 12.40 -12.10
CA LEU A 157 -9.32 12.42 -10.72
C LEU A 157 -8.41 11.24 -10.37
N LEU A 158 -8.50 10.15 -11.14
CA LEU A 158 -7.73 8.93 -10.96
C LEU A 158 -6.55 8.84 -11.95
N VAL A 159 -6.24 9.93 -12.67
CA VAL A 159 -5.10 10.07 -13.58
C VAL A 159 -4.12 11.06 -12.97
N LEU A 160 -2.97 10.58 -12.49
CA LEU A 160 -1.96 11.45 -11.90
C LEU A 160 -1.01 11.98 -12.96
N ASN A 161 -0.63 13.27 -12.86
CA ASN A 161 0.31 13.92 -13.78
C ASN A 161 1.60 13.12 -13.98
N ARG A 162 2.13 12.51 -12.92
CA ARG A 162 3.36 11.68 -12.97
C ARG A 162 3.29 10.48 -13.93
N TRP A 163 2.10 10.10 -14.38
CA TRP A 163 1.85 8.97 -15.26
C TRP A 163 1.23 9.39 -16.60
N SER A 164 0.91 10.67 -16.76
CA SER A 164 0.25 11.20 -17.95
C SER A 164 1.23 11.66 -19.01
N ARG A 165 0.85 11.57 -20.29
CA ARG A 165 1.62 12.08 -21.44
C ARG A 165 1.85 13.60 -21.39
N THR A 166 1.05 14.34 -20.64
CA THR A 166 1.19 15.80 -20.51
C THR A 166 2.06 16.24 -19.33
N ALA A 167 2.78 15.32 -18.68
CA ALA A 167 3.65 15.63 -17.53
C ALA A 167 4.69 16.73 -17.81
N GLU A 168 5.16 16.85 -19.05
CA GLU A 168 6.14 17.86 -19.48
C GLU A 168 5.50 19.15 -20.01
N ASN A 169 4.22 19.12 -20.34
CA ASN A 169 3.49 20.29 -20.82
C ASN A 169 3.08 21.18 -19.64
N ARG A 170 4.06 21.89 -19.07
CA ARG A 170 3.80 23.15 -18.36
C ARG A 170 3.13 24.08 -19.38
N PRO A 171 1.89 24.56 -19.16
CA PRO A 171 1.17 25.26 -20.21
C PRO A 171 1.74 26.67 -20.41
N SER A 172 2.65 26.81 -21.38
CA SER A 172 2.66 28.01 -22.22
C SER A 172 1.53 27.81 -23.24
N SER A 173 0.36 28.35 -22.89
CA SER A 173 -0.74 28.70 -23.80
C SER A 173 -0.73 28.03 -25.19
N SER A 174 -1.22 26.79 -25.28
CA SER A 174 -1.54 26.18 -26.57
C SER A 174 -2.78 25.29 -26.44
N LYS A 175 -3.85 25.81 -27.02
CA LYS A 175 -5.20 25.30 -27.24
C LYS A 175 -5.34 23.77 -27.16
N PHE A 176 -5.93 23.27 -26.08
CA PHE A 176 -6.66 22.01 -26.08
C PHE A 176 -8.12 22.30 -26.39
N VAL A 177 -8.61 21.80 -27.53
CA VAL A 177 -10.03 21.79 -27.86
C VAL A 177 -10.69 20.68 -27.03
N GLY A 178 -11.61 21.05 -26.14
CA GLY A 178 -12.55 20.11 -25.51
C GLY A 178 -12.20 19.57 -24.12
N VAL A 179 -11.47 20.31 -23.28
CA VAL A 179 -11.40 19.98 -21.84
C VAL A 179 -12.63 20.57 -21.14
N SER A 180 -13.46 19.70 -20.56
CA SER A 180 -14.61 20.12 -19.73
C SER A 180 -14.15 21.08 -18.63
N ASP A 181 -14.93 22.15 -18.41
CA ASP A 181 -14.66 23.25 -17.48
C ASP A 181 -14.31 22.79 -16.05
N ASP A 182 -14.76 21.59 -15.67
CA ASP A 182 -14.52 21.02 -14.36
C ASP A 182 -13.08 20.54 -14.15
N PHE A 183 -12.38 20.13 -15.21
CA PHE A 183 -10.95 19.78 -15.13
C PHE A 183 -10.07 21.02 -14.91
N ARG A 184 -10.42 22.14 -15.57
CA ARG A 184 -9.75 23.44 -15.36
C ARG A 184 -9.91 23.93 -13.92
N LYS A 185 -11.10 23.76 -13.34
CA LYS A 185 -11.37 24.08 -11.92
C LYS A 185 -10.53 23.21 -10.97
N MET A 186 -10.44 21.91 -11.23
CA MET A 186 -9.67 20.96 -10.40
C MET A 186 -8.15 21.23 -10.41
N GLU A 187 -7.57 21.52 -11.57
CA GLU A 187 -6.16 21.89 -11.69
C GLU A 187 -5.87 23.25 -11.01
N THR A 188 -6.79 24.21 -11.18
CA THR A 188 -6.74 25.50 -10.50
C THR A 188 -6.80 25.34 -8.98
N VAL A 189 -7.72 24.49 -8.47
CA VAL A 189 -7.85 24.19 -7.03
C VAL A 189 -6.58 23.51 -6.51
N SER A 190 -6.01 22.55 -7.24
CA SER A 190 -4.76 21.87 -6.84
C SER A 190 -3.57 22.84 -6.74
N LEU A 191 -3.44 23.74 -7.72
CA LEU A 191 -2.43 24.79 -7.69
C LEU A 191 -2.65 25.78 -6.54
N MET A 192 -3.91 26.18 -6.30
CA MET A 192 -4.27 27.04 -5.18
C MET A 192 -3.93 26.40 -3.83
N VAL A 193 -4.29 25.13 -3.62
CA VAL A 193 -3.96 24.38 -2.41
C VAL A 193 -2.44 24.29 -2.21
N SER A 194 -1.69 24.02 -3.28
CA SER A 194 -0.22 23.96 -3.23
C SER A 194 0.40 25.31 -2.86
N ASN A 195 -0.10 26.41 -3.42
CA ASN A 195 0.36 27.76 -3.14
C ASN A 195 0.00 28.22 -1.72
N ILE A 196 -1.20 27.86 -1.23
CA ILE A 196 -1.64 28.13 0.15
C ILE A 196 -0.74 27.39 1.12
N TRP A 197 -0.49 26.09 0.89
CA TRP A 197 0.40 25.28 1.72
C TRP A 197 1.82 25.85 1.77
N PHE A 198 2.39 26.22 0.61
CA PHE A 198 3.69 26.86 0.53
C PHE A 198 3.75 28.17 1.32
N SER A 199 2.72 29.01 1.21
CA SER A 199 2.63 30.28 1.92
C SER A 199 2.52 30.10 3.43
N PHE A 200 1.74 29.12 3.87
CA PHE A 200 1.63 28.75 5.28
C PHE A 200 2.98 28.24 5.82
N GLN A 201 3.63 27.32 5.09
CA GLN A 201 4.95 26.79 5.48
C GLN A 201 6.02 27.89 5.54
N LYS A 202 6.02 28.83 4.59
CA LYS A 202 6.90 30.01 4.62
C LYS A 202 6.65 30.87 5.86
N SER A 203 5.40 31.01 6.27
CA SER A 203 5.01 31.76 7.48
C SER A 203 5.48 31.04 8.75
N MET A 204 5.33 29.72 8.81
CA MET A 204 5.86 28.89 9.91
C MET A 204 7.39 28.95 9.98
N ASN A 205 8.09 28.91 8.85
CA ASN A 205 9.55 29.03 8.81
C ASN A 205 10.02 30.42 9.28
N LYS A 206 9.28 31.48 8.97
CA LYS A 206 9.56 32.84 9.47
C LYS A 206 9.29 32.98 10.98
N ALA A 207 8.29 32.29 11.50
CA ALA A 207 8.02 32.23 12.93
C ALA A 207 9.10 31.44 13.67
N GLY A 208 9.62 30.36 13.08
CA GLY A 208 10.69 29.55 13.66
C GLY A 208 10.27 28.99 15.03
N VAL A 209 11.04 29.31 16.06
CA VAL A 209 10.78 28.94 17.47
C VAL A 209 10.26 30.11 18.32
N ASP A 210 9.97 31.26 17.68
CA ASP A 210 9.46 32.45 18.35
C ASP A 210 8.00 32.25 18.75
N VAL A 211 7.76 32.15 20.06
CA VAL A 211 6.46 31.83 20.65
C VAL A 211 5.40 32.88 20.31
N GLU A 212 5.77 34.16 20.29
CA GLU A 212 4.83 35.25 20.00
C GLU A 212 4.40 35.22 18.53
N LYS A 213 5.34 34.96 17.62
CA LYS A 213 5.03 34.79 16.19
C LYS A 213 4.19 33.54 15.93
N LEU A 214 4.47 32.44 16.61
CA LEU A 214 3.67 31.21 16.52
C LEU A 214 2.26 31.41 17.06
N SER A 215 2.11 32.13 18.18
CA SER A 215 0.82 32.52 18.76
C SER A 215 0.00 33.37 17.78
N TYR A 216 0.65 34.32 17.10
CA TYR A 216 0.02 35.12 16.05
C TYR A 216 -0.46 34.27 14.87
N VAL A 217 0.37 33.34 14.37
CA VAL A 217 -0.02 32.43 13.28
C VAL A 217 -1.19 31.53 13.70
N ASP A 218 -1.16 30.95 14.91
CA ASP A 218 -2.27 30.13 15.44
C ASP A 218 -3.58 30.92 15.54
N LYS A 219 -3.52 32.18 16.00
CA LYS A 219 -4.69 33.07 16.07
C LYS A 219 -5.31 33.29 14.68
N VAL A 220 -4.49 33.60 13.68
CA VAL A 220 -4.97 33.84 12.30
C VAL A 220 -5.58 32.57 11.70
N VAL A 221 -4.94 31.40 11.90
CA VAL A 221 -5.47 30.12 11.40
C VAL A 221 -6.80 29.77 12.04
N LYS A 222 -6.97 30.00 13.36
CA LYS A 222 -8.24 29.79 14.04
C LYS A 222 -9.34 30.70 13.50
N GLN A 223 -9.02 31.96 13.23
CA GLN A 223 -9.98 32.89 12.63
C GLN A 223 -10.41 32.42 11.23
N LEU A 224 -9.45 32.01 10.39
CA LEU A 224 -9.75 31.47 9.06
C LEU A 224 -10.66 30.23 9.12
N ASN A 225 -10.44 29.33 10.09
CA ASN A 225 -11.29 28.16 10.27
C ASN A 225 -12.71 28.53 10.72
N TYR A 226 -12.87 29.59 11.51
CA TYR A 226 -14.18 30.11 11.90
C TYR A 226 -14.91 30.72 10.68
N ASP A 227 -14.22 31.57 9.92
CA ASP A 227 -14.79 32.28 8.76
C ASP A 227 -15.20 31.32 7.63
N LEU A 228 -14.52 30.19 7.47
CA LEU A 228 -14.81 29.16 6.45
C LEU A 228 -15.90 28.16 6.87
N GLY A 229 -16.32 28.17 8.14
CA GLY A 229 -17.31 27.25 8.71
C GLY A 229 -16.76 25.86 9.05
N ASP A 230 -17.35 25.21 10.06
CA ASP A 230 -16.93 23.88 10.54
C ASP A 230 -17.52 22.75 9.69
N GLY A 231 -17.02 22.61 8.45
CA GLY A 231 -17.43 21.58 7.51
C GLY A 231 -16.68 20.24 7.65
N SER A 232 -15.72 20.16 8.57
CA SER A 232 -14.89 18.96 8.74
C SER A 232 -14.92 18.49 10.19
N GLY A 233 -15.51 17.32 10.45
CA GLY A 233 -15.50 16.65 11.77
C GLY A 233 -14.10 16.17 12.23
N LEU A 234 -13.03 16.85 11.83
CA LEU A 234 -11.64 16.57 12.17
C LEU A 234 -11.30 17.20 13.53
N THR A 235 -11.58 16.47 14.60
CA THR A 235 -11.12 16.86 15.94
C THR A 235 -9.62 16.61 16.09
N LYS A 236 -8.93 17.44 16.90
CA LYS A 236 -7.52 17.19 17.29
C LYS A 236 -7.32 15.76 17.81
N LYS A 237 -8.33 15.24 18.54
CA LYS A 237 -8.38 13.86 19.02
C LYS A 237 -8.37 12.84 17.86
N ALA A 238 -9.26 12.99 16.89
CA ALA A 238 -9.33 12.10 15.73
C ALA A 238 -8.07 12.17 14.85
N HIS A 239 -7.46 13.36 14.71
CA HIS A 239 -6.19 13.52 13.98
C HIS A 239 -5.05 12.80 14.70
N MET A 240 -4.94 12.94 16.03
CA MET A 240 -3.92 12.26 16.83
C MET A 240 -4.09 10.74 16.87
N GLU A 241 -5.33 10.24 16.90
CA GLU A 241 -5.63 8.80 16.91
C GLU A 241 -5.21 8.06 15.62
N ARG A 242 -4.96 8.79 14.52
CA ARG A 242 -4.40 8.24 13.27
C ARG A 242 -2.92 7.88 13.38
N PHE A 243 -2.19 8.51 14.30
CA PHE A 243 -0.77 8.23 14.53
C PHE A 243 -0.52 7.15 15.60
N VAL A 244 -1.58 6.69 16.29
CA VAL A 244 -1.50 5.60 17.26
C VAL A 244 -1.36 4.27 16.52
N ARG A 245 -0.23 3.57 16.73
CA ARG A 245 0.08 2.28 16.08
C ARG A 245 -0.96 1.23 16.49
N GLN A 246 -1.30 0.31 15.59
CA GLN A 246 -2.28 -0.77 15.85
C GLN A 246 -1.94 -1.61 17.10
N ARG A 247 -0.63 -1.78 17.39
CA ARG A 247 -0.15 -2.42 18.62
C ARG A 247 -0.61 -1.70 19.90
N ASP A 248 -0.61 -0.37 19.90
CA ASP A 248 -0.99 0.43 21.07
C ASP A 248 -2.51 0.43 21.27
N LYS A 249 -3.29 0.33 20.19
CA LYS A 249 -4.74 0.10 20.25
C LYS A 249 -5.07 -1.27 20.85
N ALA A 250 -4.37 -2.32 20.40
CA ALA A 250 -4.53 -3.68 20.94
C ALA A 250 -4.09 -3.81 22.41
N ILE A 251 -3.14 -3.01 22.88
CA ILE A 251 -2.75 -2.98 24.31
C ILE A 251 -3.85 -2.34 25.17
N LYS A 252 -4.55 -1.32 24.67
CA LYS A 252 -5.66 -0.66 25.37
C LYS A 252 -6.94 -1.51 25.39
N GLU A 253 -7.20 -2.26 24.33
CA GLU A 253 -8.37 -3.17 24.22
C GLU A 253 -8.12 -4.56 24.84
N GLY A 254 -6.87 -4.87 25.17
CA GLY A 254 -6.48 -6.12 25.81
C GLY A 254 -6.95 -6.18 27.27
N ASN A 255 -8.14 -6.74 27.49
CA ASN A 255 -8.64 -7.09 28.82
C ASN A 255 -7.76 -8.21 29.41
N LYS A 256 -6.62 -7.86 30.03
CA LYS A 256 -5.69 -8.83 30.61
C LYS A 256 -6.39 -9.54 31.77
N ARG A 257 -6.90 -10.75 31.53
CA ARG A 257 -7.38 -11.65 32.59
C ARG A 257 -6.27 -11.78 33.65
N ALA A 258 -6.58 -11.38 34.88
CA ALA A 258 -5.67 -11.55 36.00
C ALA A 258 -5.30 -13.04 36.11
N ARG A 259 -3.99 -13.35 36.11
CA ARG A 259 -3.54 -14.75 36.24
C ARG A 259 -3.93 -15.25 37.63
N LYS A 260 -4.78 -16.27 37.67
CA LYS A 260 -5.18 -16.94 38.91
C LYS A 260 -4.12 -17.97 39.31
N CYS A 261 -3.88 -18.09 40.61
CA CYS A 261 -3.01 -19.10 41.20
C CYS A 261 -3.47 -20.50 40.81
N LYS A 262 -2.56 -21.35 40.30
CA LYS A 262 -2.91 -22.70 39.83
C LYS A 262 -3.45 -23.62 40.94
N PHE A 263 -3.09 -23.36 42.20
CA PHE A 263 -3.44 -24.23 43.33
C PHE A 263 -4.73 -23.82 44.05
N CYS A 264 -5.00 -22.52 44.20
CA CYS A 264 -6.19 -22.03 44.92
C CYS A 264 -7.04 -21.02 44.15
N GLN A 265 -6.72 -20.77 42.88
CA GLN A 265 -7.42 -19.84 41.98
C GLN A 265 -7.48 -18.36 42.43
N SER A 266 -6.79 -18.00 43.51
CA SER A 266 -6.65 -16.61 43.95
C SER A 266 -5.91 -15.76 42.92
N SER A 267 -6.37 -14.53 42.69
CA SER A 267 -5.69 -13.54 41.83
C SER A 267 -4.64 -12.71 42.58
N VAL A 268 -4.49 -12.90 43.89
CA VAL A 268 -3.67 -12.05 44.77
C VAL A 268 -2.21 -12.54 44.85
N HIS A 269 -1.95 -13.81 44.49
CA HIS A 269 -0.63 -14.40 44.53
C HIS A 269 -0.45 -15.43 43.40
N ASN A 270 0.76 -15.95 43.22
CA ASN A 270 1.06 -16.94 42.18
C ASN A 270 1.36 -18.32 42.77
N ALA A 271 1.49 -19.33 41.90
CA ALA A 271 1.71 -20.72 42.32
C ALA A 271 2.94 -20.95 43.23
N ARG A 272 3.95 -20.06 43.18
CA ARG A 272 5.16 -20.17 44.02
C ARG A 272 4.97 -19.62 45.43
N THR A 273 4.00 -18.74 45.62
CA THR A 273 3.70 -18.03 46.88
C THR A 273 2.39 -18.51 47.49
N CYS A 274 1.85 -19.64 47.01
CA CYS A 274 0.56 -20.14 47.44
C CYS A 274 0.64 -20.80 48.82
N PRO A 275 -0.13 -20.32 49.82
CA PRO A 275 -0.14 -20.89 51.16
C PRO A 275 -0.59 -22.35 51.19
N GLN A 276 -1.43 -22.76 50.22
CA GLN A 276 -1.99 -24.10 50.12
C GLN A 276 -1.01 -25.15 49.55
N LYS A 277 0.17 -24.73 49.09
CA LYS A 277 1.19 -25.63 48.53
C LYS A 277 1.83 -26.54 49.61
N ASN A 278 1.80 -26.14 50.87
CA ASN A 278 2.44 -26.87 51.97
C ASN A 278 1.56 -27.93 52.66
N ASN A 279 0.29 -28.09 52.25
CA ASN A 279 -0.61 -29.10 52.85
C ASN A 279 -0.76 -30.40 52.03
N SER A 280 -0.19 -30.48 50.82
CA SER A 280 -0.28 -31.69 49.99
C SER A 280 0.86 -32.70 50.21
N SER A 281 1.85 -32.38 51.05
CA SER A 281 3.02 -33.25 51.29
C SER A 281 2.82 -34.32 52.36
N ALA A 282 1.67 -34.32 53.06
CA ALA A 282 1.43 -35.19 54.22
C ALA A 282 0.54 -36.41 53.94
N VAL A 283 -0.04 -36.54 52.74
CA VAL A 283 -1.06 -37.59 52.44
C VAL A 283 -0.51 -38.73 51.55
N ASP A 284 0.68 -38.59 50.96
CA ASP A 284 1.23 -39.58 50.02
C ASP A 284 2.12 -40.67 50.66
N ALA A 285 2.27 -40.69 52.00
CA ALA A 285 3.12 -41.67 52.70
C ALA A 285 2.46 -43.04 52.94
N GLU A 286 1.14 -43.20 52.78
CA GLU A 286 0.43 -44.44 53.13
C GLU A 286 0.01 -45.34 51.95
N LYS A 287 0.20 -44.93 50.69
CA LYS A 287 -0.26 -45.71 49.51
C LYS A 287 0.79 -46.58 48.81
N ASN A 288 2.07 -46.52 49.18
CA ASN A 288 3.16 -47.21 48.47
C ASN A 288 3.50 -48.63 48.97
N LYS A 289 2.60 -49.31 49.69
CA LYS A 289 2.82 -50.69 50.18
C LYS A 289 2.07 -51.80 49.41
N SER A 290 1.30 -51.50 48.36
CA SER A 290 0.38 -52.48 47.72
C SER A 290 0.65 -52.85 46.26
N SER A 291 1.77 -52.44 45.64
CA SER A 291 1.89 -52.49 44.15
C SER A 291 3.02 -53.38 43.60
N THR A 292 3.77 -54.12 44.42
CA THR A 292 5.01 -54.81 43.98
C THR A 292 4.83 -56.26 43.49
N GLU A 293 3.60 -56.71 43.24
CA GLU A 293 3.35 -58.06 42.71
C GLU A 293 2.30 -58.03 41.59
N LYS A 294 2.74 -57.69 40.37
CA LYS A 294 2.07 -58.01 39.08
C LYS A 294 2.84 -57.31 37.95
N ASN A 295 3.99 -57.84 37.57
CA ASN A 295 4.62 -57.60 36.25
C ASN A 295 5.73 -58.63 36.02
N LYS A 296 5.35 -59.83 35.58
CA LYS A 296 6.24 -60.79 34.90
C LYS A 296 5.37 -61.67 33.99
N SER A 297 5.84 -61.91 32.77
CA SER A 297 5.15 -62.52 31.61
C SER A 297 4.33 -61.47 30.84
N SER A 298 4.62 -61.09 29.59
CA SER A 298 5.09 -61.89 28.46
C SER A 298 5.34 -60.97 27.25
N THR A 299 6.50 -61.05 26.59
CA THR A 299 6.66 -60.79 25.14
C THR A 299 7.97 -61.41 24.66
N VAL A 300 7.85 -62.31 23.67
CA VAL A 300 8.90 -63.04 22.95
C VAL A 300 9.12 -62.38 21.58
N ASP A 301 10.35 -62.53 21.08
CA ASP A 301 10.97 -62.12 19.82
C ASP A 301 10.16 -62.29 18.51
N VAL A 302 10.58 -61.57 17.45
CA VAL A 302 11.17 -62.14 16.21
C VAL A 302 11.75 -61.02 15.30
N THR A 303 12.84 -61.41 14.64
CA THR A 303 13.89 -60.78 13.81
C THR A 303 13.51 -60.26 12.41
N GLY A 304 14.23 -59.24 11.88
CA GLY A 304 15.11 -59.34 10.67
C GLY A 304 14.45 -58.70 9.43
N GLU A 305 15.07 -58.08 8.42
CA GLU A 305 16.44 -57.77 7.98
C GLU A 305 16.37 -56.56 7.01
N ALA A 306 17.53 -56.00 6.68
CA ALA A 306 17.74 -54.82 5.83
C ALA A 306 18.08 -55.19 4.38
N GLU A 307 17.78 -54.30 3.42
CA GLU A 307 18.40 -54.28 2.09
C GLU A 307 18.65 -52.85 1.60
N VAL A 308 19.78 -52.69 0.92
CA VAL A 308 20.41 -51.50 0.35
C VAL A 308 20.27 -51.61 -1.17
N ASP A 309 19.94 -50.53 -1.90
CA ASP A 309 20.58 -50.29 -3.20
C ASP A 309 20.41 -48.84 -3.70
N SER A 310 21.22 -48.53 -4.71
CA SER A 310 21.75 -47.30 -5.25
C SER A 310 21.34 -47.10 -6.72
N GLY A 311 21.53 -45.90 -7.27
CA GLY A 311 21.39 -45.55 -8.70
C GLY A 311 20.95 -44.09 -8.87
N HIS A 312 21.75 -43.10 -9.30
CA HIS A 312 22.42 -42.78 -10.58
C HIS A 312 21.52 -42.42 -11.78
N GLU A 313 21.81 -41.23 -12.35
CA GLU A 313 21.61 -40.70 -13.72
C GLU A 313 20.15 -40.47 -14.20
N ASP A 314 19.75 -39.38 -14.86
CA ASP A 314 20.40 -38.29 -15.61
C ASP A 314 19.76 -36.90 -15.33
#